data_AF-A0A6I9YAK3-F1
#
_entry.id   AF-A0A6I9YAK3-F1
#
_cell.length_a   1.000
_cell.length_b   1.000
_cell.length_c   1.000
_cell.angle_alpha   90.00
_cell.angle_beta   90.00
_cell.angle_gamma   90.00
#
_symmetry.space_group_name_H-M   'P 1'
#
loop_
_entity.id
_entity.type
_entity.pdbx_description
1 polymer ?
#
loop_
_entity_poly.entity_id
_entity_poly.type
_entity_poly.pdbx_seq_one_letter_code
_entity_poly.pdbx_strand_id
1 'polypeptide(L)'
;MPVTHLEGIKPPIHEQISELQSKIQLLEGDRKAFYENSQWNIKKNKESILRLRQENKKLHQRLADLLAGEEKVIKAAFQEHPNEQGAVKNKSGEGAIQIINHRLCEKINQLNNLKHQVEMRKLRLEELQTQYSTKAQEINDMQEMEEGNIEAAKTLRTLENRLEKARFKTEEAVRITNMYKKLKAHMQEESLHFQNKLDALEAEILRLRHELQELESVNTEAQHARNVAREQLLTQEETIYRERKIRDKKLKDIKKMTEEKRAQNERAERRHSQKDRISFGTEDLLREPQFKKSNILKTKQAVLTASENFDKVRAATGVTEANDVVACFLAQEETFKQLEEMKNENELSLEQLKEEKEALLHELEHTKYSGEARKVGAQNLMKELHDHLQKEEKRRDATQAELDKVNRVLLNAKAGIEHLASKVQHIKLVSAKTLGFGFTDTSSPLVIRQCGCFLTLDFRFMTDFTTHPPYSPATVDNLPYGLWRHDVFDLFFKNLFADEEDSGEEDADVVTRAALKRQSQQIIEAKTKRRTRYRKKDGKP
;
A
#
# COMPACT_ATOMS: atom_id res chain seq x y z
N MET A 1 -91.83 -23.61 -124.78
CA MET A 1 -92.50 -23.60 -126.10
C MET A 1 -93.92 -24.09 -125.93
N PRO A 2 -94.95 -23.24 -126.14
CA PRO A 2 -96.33 -23.70 -126.25
C PRO A 2 -96.63 -24.05 -127.72
N VAL A 3 -97.25 -25.20 -127.98
CA VAL A 3 -97.89 -25.49 -129.28
C VAL A 3 -99.20 -26.21 -129.00
N THR A 4 -100.30 -25.56 -129.38
CA THR A 4 -101.67 -26.07 -129.33
C THR A 4 -102.07 -26.70 -130.67
N HIS A 5 -102.80 -27.83 -130.61
CA HIS A 5 -103.70 -28.38 -131.63
C HIS A 5 -103.18 -28.64 -133.07
N LEU A 6 -103.52 -29.81 -133.62
CA LEU A 6 -104.62 -29.94 -134.59
C LEU A 6 -104.91 -31.43 -134.91
N GLU A 7 -106.17 -31.75 -135.22
CA GLU A 7 -106.65 -33.10 -135.56
C GLU A 7 -106.83 -33.30 -137.07
N GLY A 8 -106.90 -34.57 -137.50
CA GLY A 8 -107.19 -35.01 -138.87
C GLY A 8 -106.08 -35.90 -139.42
N ILE A 9 -106.30 -37.08 -139.99
CA ILE A 9 -107.52 -37.73 -140.54
C ILE A 9 -107.48 -39.23 -140.15
N LYS A 10 -108.63 -39.87 -139.87
CA LYS A 10 -108.68 -41.28 -139.40
C LYS A 10 -108.93 -42.31 -140.53
N PRO A 11 -108.14 -43.41 -140.62
CA PRO A 11 -108.37 -44.55 -141.52
C PRO A 11 -109.44 -45.54 -140.98
N PRO A 12 -109.82 -46.61 -141.72
CA PRO A 12 -111.01 -47.43 -141.43
C PRO A 12 -111.09 -48.13 -140.05
N ILE A 13 -112.33 -48.36 -139.59
CA ILE A 13 -112.67 -48.76 -138.21
C ILE A 13 -112.12 -50.15 -137.82
N HIS A 14 -111.96 -51.09 -138.76
CA HIS A 14 -111.60 -52.48 -138.42
C HIS A 14 -110.13 -52.64 -137.97
N GLU A 15 -109.20 -51.92 -138.60
CA GLU A 15 -107.79 -51.91 -138.19
C GLU A 15 -107.63 -51.25 -136.80
N GLN A 16 -108.37 -50.17 -136.53
CA GLN A 16 -108.38 -49.53 -135.20
C GLN A 16 -108.81 -50.51 -134.09
N ILE A 17 -109.74 -51.45 -134.36
CA ILE A 17 -110.17 -52.45 -133.37
C ILE A 17 -109.06 -53.49 -133.12
N SER A 18 -108.37 -53.95 -134.16
CA SER A 18 -107.23 -54.88 -134.06
C SER A 18 -106.04 -54.25 -133.31
N GLU A 19 -105.69 -53.01 -133.63
CA GLU A 19 -104.65 -52.24 -132.93
C GLU A 19 -105.01 -52.02 -131.46
N LEU A 20 -106.26 -51.65 -131.16
CA LEU A 20 -106.73 -51.49 -129.78
C LEU A 20 -106.71 -52.81 -129.00
N GLN A 21 -107.07 -53.95 -129.62
CA GLN A 21 -107.00 -55.26 -128.97
C GLN A 21 -105.56 -55.69 -128.66
N SER A 22 -104.63 -55.53 -129.62
CA SER A 22 -103.20 -55.80 -129.37
C SER A 22 -102.62 -54.86 -128.32
N LYS A 23 -103.03 -53.58 -128.32
CA LYS A 23 -102.63 -52.59 -127.31
C LYS A 23 -103.17 -52.92 -125.92
N ILE A 24 -104.40 -53.43 -125.82
CA ILE A 24 -104.97 -53.93 -124.55
C ILE A 24 -104.17 -55.13 -124.05
N GLN A 25 -103.90 -56.14 -124.89
CA GLN A 25 -103.09 -57.30 -124.49
C GLN A 25 -101.67 -56.91 -124.05
N LEU A 26 -101.03 -55.94 -124.73
CA LEU A 26 -99.72 -55.44 -124.33
C LEU A 26 -99.79 -54.72 -122.98
N LEU A 27 -100.80 -53.86 -122.75
CA LEU A 27 -101.01 -53.17 -121.48
C LEU A 27 -101.38 -54.13 -120.33
N GLU A 28 -102.07 -55.23 -120.62
CA GLU A 28 -102.36 -56.30 -119.65
C GLU A 28 -101.10 -57.12 -119.33
N GLY A 29 -100.27 -57.39 -120.34
CA GLY A 29 -98.94 -58.00 -120.18
C GLY A 29 -98.00 -57.15 -119.33
N ASP A 30 -97.89 -55.86 -119.65
CA ASP A 30 -97.12 -54.88 -118.88
C ASP A 30 -97.67 -54.77 -117.46
N ARG A 31 -98.98 -54.60 -117.28
CA ARG A 31 -99.61 -54.53 -115.95
C ARG A 31 -99.33 -55.79 -115.12
N LYS A 32 -99.31 -56.96 -115.74
CA LYS A 32 -98.94 -58.23 -115.10
C LYS A 32 -97.44 -58.25 -114.74
N ALA A 33 -96.55 -57.90 -115.65
CA ALA A 33 -95.10 -57.83 -115.42
C ALA A 33 -94.73 -56.80 -114.34
N PHE A 34 -95.37 -55.63 -114.33
CA PHE A 34 -95.22 -54.61 -113.27
C PHE A 34 -95.73 -55.13 -111.92
N TYR A 35 -96.85 -55.84 -111.88
CA TYR A 35 -97.36 -56.45 -110.65
C TYR A 35 -96.43 -57.55 -110.13
N GLU A 36 -95.95 -58.44 -111.01
CA GLU A 36 -95.01 -59.51 -110.66
C GLU A 36 -93.65 -58.95 -110.20
N ASN A 37 -93.10 -57.95 -110.88
CA ASN A 37 -91.88 -57.25 -110.48
C ASN A 37 -92.07 -56.47 -109.16
N SER A 38 -93.23 -55.85 -108.95
CA SER A 38 -93.57 -55.19 -107.67
C SER A 38 -93.65 -56.21 -106.53
N GLN A 39 -94.35 -57.33 -106.72
CA GLN A 39 -94.42 -58.41 -105.73
C GLN A 39 -93.04 -59.05 -105.48
N TRP A 40 -92.21 -59.22 -106.51
CA TRP A 40 -90.84 -59.70 -106.38
C TRP A 40 -89.96 -58.72 -105.59
N ASN A 41 -90.04 -57.42 -105.88
CA ASN A 41 -89.33 -56.39 -105.11
C ASN A 41 -89.83 -56.29 -103.66
N ILE A 42 -91.14 -56.41 -103.42
CA ILE A 42 -91.72 -56.49 -102.07
C ILE A 42 -91.18 -57.73 -101.33
N LYS A 43 -91.08 -58.88 -102.00
CA LYS A 43 -90.51 -60.12 -101.43
C LYS A 43 -89.02 -59.95 -101.11
N LYS A 44 -88.22 -59.44 -102.06
CA LYS A 44 -86.79 -59.13 -101.88
C LYS A 44 -86.54 -58.12 -100.75
N ASN A 45 -87.39 -57.10 -100.63
CA ASN A 45 -87.33 -56.11 -99.55
C ASN A 45 -87.70 -56.74 -98.19
N LYS A 46 -88.73 -57.58 -98.12
CA LYS A 46 -89.05 -58.37 -96.92
C LYS A 46 -87.88 -59.27 -96.50
N GLU A 47 -87.26 -59.98 -97.44
CA GLU A 47 -86.07 -60.81 -97.20
C GLU A 47 -84.84 -59.99 -96.75
N SER A 48 -84.67 -58.76 -97.26
CA SER A 48 -83.59 -57.85 -96.84
C SER A 48 -83.84 -57.30 -95.43
N ILE A 49 -85.07 -56.90 -95.10
CA ILE A 49 -85.46 -56.48 -93.75
C ILE A 49 -85.26 -57.61 -92.74
N LEU A 50 -85.61 -58.85 -93.10
CA LEU A 50 -85.37 -60.02 -92.25
C LEU A 50 -83.88 -60.26 -92.00
N ARG A 51 -83.02 -60.14 -93.03
CA ARG A 51 -81.55 -60.20 -92.88
C ARG A 51 -81.03 -59.10 -91.96
N LEU A 52 -81.39 -57.84 -92.19
CA LEU A 52 -80.97 -56.71 -91.34
C LEU A 52 -81.46 -56.83 -89.89
N ARG A 53 -82.64 -57.42 -89.65
CA ARG A 53 -83.13 -57.73 -88.29
C ARG A 53 -82.33 -58.85 -87.62
N GLN A 54 -81.96 -59.90 -88.38
CA GLN A 54 -81.09 -60.96 -87.88
C GLN A 54 -79.66 -60.44 -87.59
N GLU A 55 -79.14 -59.54 -88.42
CA GLU A 55 -77.84 -58.90 -88.23
C GLU A 55 -77.85 -57.97 -87.01
N ASN A 56 -78.86 -57.11 -86.84
CA ASN A 56 -79.02 -56.32 -85.62
C ASN A 56 -79.13 -57.22 -84.37
N LYS A 57 -79.89 -58.33 -84.43
CA LYS A 57 -79.95 -59.30 -83.33
C LYS A 57 -78.57 -59.89 -83.01
N LYS A 58 -77.79 -60.26 -84.03
CA LYS A 58 -76.40 -60.75 -83.87
C LYS A 58 -75.46 -59.67 -83.32
N LEU A 59 -75.62 -58.41 -83.71
CA LEU A 59 -74.81 -57.29 -83.19
C LEU A 59 -75.14 -56.98 -81.72
N HIS A 60 -76.42 -56.96 -81.34
CA HIS A 60 -76.82 -56.84 -79.93
C HIS A 60 -76.34 -58.02 -79.08
N GLN A 61 -76.38 -59.25 -79.61
CA GLN A 61 -75.81 -60.42 -78.95
C GLN A 61 -74.29 -60.26 -78.75
N ARG A 62 -73.53 -59.91 -79.80
CA ARG A 62 -72.08 -59.66 -79.69
C ARG A 62 -71.74 -58.55 -78.69
N LEU A 63 -72.51 -57.46 -78.66
CA LEU A 63 -72.33 -56.38 -77.69
C LEU A 63 -72.58 -56.88 -76.25
N ALA A 64 -73.64 -57.65 -76.03
CA ALA A 64 -73.93 -58.24 -74.72
C ALA A 64 -72.85 -59.24 -74.29
N ASP A 65 -72.34 -60.07 -75.21
CA ASP A 65 -71.26 -61.02 -74.95
C ASP A 65 -69.95 -60.31 -74.58
N LEU A 66 -69.61 -59.21 -75.25
CA LEU A 66 -68.43 -58.39 -74.94
C LEU A 66 -68.56 -57.71 -73.55
N LEU A 67 -69.70 -57.07 -73.27
CA LEU A 67 -69.94 -56.44 -71.97
C LEU A 67 -69.96 -57.47 -70.82
N ALA A 68 -70.53 -58.66 -71.04
CA ALA A 68 -70.47 -59.76 -70.08
C ALA A 68 -69.06 -60.34 -69.93
N GLY A 69 -68.23 -60.26 -70.98
CA GLY A 69 -66.80 -60.58 -70.94
C GLY A 69 -66.03 -59.61 -70.05
N GLU A 70 -66.15 -58.31 -70.31
CA GLU A 70 -65.55 -57.25 -69.48
C GLU A 70 -65.96 -57.37 -68.00
N GLU A 71 -67.25 -57.56 -67.72
CA GLU A 71 -67.74 -57.70 -66.35
C GLU A 71 -67.18 -58.95 -65.64
N LYS A 72 -66.97 -60.06 -66.36
CA LYS A 72 -66.30 -61.27 -65.81
C LYS A 72 -64.83 -61.03 -65.51
N VAL A 73 -64.10 -60.36 -66.40
CA VAL A 73 -62.67 -60.02 -66.19
C VAL A 73 -62.51 -59.09 -65.00
N ILE A 74 -63.35 -58.06 -64.90
CA ILE A 74 -63.40 -57.17 -63.73
C ILE A 74 -63.71 -57.96 -62.45
N LYS A 75 -64.75 -58.82 -62.45
CA LYS A 75 -65.10 -59.64 -61.29
C LYS A 75 -63.95 -60.57 -60.86
N ALA A 76 -63.19 -61.12 -61.81
CA ALA A 76 -62.03 -61.96 -61.54
C ALA A 76 -60.84 -61.17 -60.96
N ALA A 77 -60.54 -59.98 -61.49
CA ALA A 77 -59.44 -59.14 -61.01
C ALA A 77 -59.65 -58.63 -59.57
N PHE A 78 -60.88 -58.36 -59.15
CA PHE A 78 -61.20 -57.83 -57.81
C PHE A 78 -61.77 -58.87 -56.83
N GLN A 79 -61.52 -60.18 -57.01
CA GLN A 79 -62.00 -61.21 -56.07
C GLN A 79 -61.45 -61.01 -54.65
N GLU A 80 -60.18 -60.62 -54.52
CA GLU A 80 -59.53 -60.39 -53.23
C GLU A 80 -59.78 -58.98 -52.67
N HIS A 81 -60.44 -58.08 -53.42
CA HIS A 81 -60.60 -56.65 -53.12
C HIS A 81 -62.06 -56.19 -53.22
N PRO A 82 -62.96 -56.67 -52.33
CA PRO A 82 -64.41 -56.40 -52.41
C PRO A 82 -64.77 -54.90 -52.31
N ASN A 83 -64.00 -54.12 -51.53
CA ASN A 83 -64.19 -52.67 -51.37
C ASN A 83 -63.86 -51.88 -52.65
N GLU A 84 -63.09 -52.46 -53.56
CA GLU A 84 -62.72 -51.87 -54.85
C GLU A 84 -63.65 -52.37 -55.95
N GLN A 85 -64.00 -53.66 -55.92
CA GLN A 85 -65.02 -54.26 -56.77
C GLN A 85 -66.33 -53.45 -56.81
N GLY A 86 -66.80 -52.96 -55.65
CA GLY A 86 -68.03 -52.16 -55.55
C GLY A 86 -67.99 -50.81 -56.31
N ALA A 87 -66.83 -50.19 -56.48
CA ALA A 87 -66.67 -48.92 -57.19
C ALA A 87 -66.53 -49.08 -58.70
N VAL A 88 -66.22 -50.29 -59.14
CA VAL A 88 -65.89 -50.66 -60.53
C VAL A 88 -67.05 -51.43 -61.21
N LYS A 89 -67.89 -52.10 -60.43
CA LYS A 89 -69.13 -52.76 -60.89
C LYS A 89 -69.95 -51.79 -61.76
N ASN A 90 -70.30 -52.23 -62.98
CA ASN A 90 -71.02 -51.47 -64.02
C ASN A 90 -70.18 -50.44 -64.84
N LYS A 91 -68.85 -50.51 -64.85
CA LYS A 91 -67.99 -49.68 -65.71
C LYS A 91 -67.20 -50.55 -66.69
N SER A 92 -66.88 -49.99 -67.87
CA SER A 92 -65.98 -50.64 -68.83
C SER A 92 -64.55 -50.73 -68.27
N GLY A 93 -63.74 -51.66 -68.80
CA GLY A 93 -62.38 -51.93 -68.33
C GLY A 93 -61.47 -50.69 -68.23
N GLU A 94 -61.58 -49.73 -69.15
CA GLU A 94 -60.80 -48.48 -69.07
C GLU A 94 -61.23 -47.60 -67.88
N GLY A 95 -62.53 -47.47 -67.65
CA GLY A 95 -63.08 -46.74 -66.50
C GLY A 95 -62.75 -47.40 -65.16
N ALA A 96 -62.65 -48.73 -65.14
CA ALA A 96 -62.14 -49.49 -64.00
C ALA A 96 -60.70 -49.07 -63.65
N ILE A 97 -59.81 -49.11 -64.64
CA ILE A 97 -58.40 -48.76 -64.50
C ILE A 97 -58.22 -47.32 -64.02
N GLN A 98 -58.98 -46.36 -64.57
CA GLN A 98 -58.90 -44.96 -64.14
C GLN A 98 -59.23 -44.75 -62.65
N ILE A 99 -60.23 -45.47 -62.13
CA ILE A 99 -60.65 -45.35 -60.72
C ILE A 99 -59.62 -45.97 -59.78
N ILE A 100 -59.06 -47.13 -60.12
CA ILE A 100 -58.01 -47.76 -59.32
C ILE A 100 -56.73 -46.92 -59.38
N ASN A 101 -56.36 -46.38 -60.55
CA ASN A 101 -55.23 -45.46 -60.67
C ASN A 101 -55.42 -44.22 -59.79
N HIS A 102 -56.64 -43.63 -59.76
CA HIS A 102 -56.92 -42.50 -58.88
C HIS A 102 -56.76 -42.86 -57.40
N ARG A 103 -57.33 -43.99 -56.94
CA ARG A 103 -57.17 -44.50 -55.57
C ARG A 103 -55.71 -44.83 -55.23
N LEU A 104 -54.96 -45.37 -56.19
CA LEU A 104 -53.54 -45.65 -56.05
C LEU A 104 -52.76 -44.34 -55.87
N CYS A 105 -53.07 -43.29 -56.64
CA CYS A 105 -52.51 -41.95 -56.44
C CYS A 105 -52.87 -41.37 -55.06
N GLU A 106 -54.12 -41.50 -54.58
CA GLU A 106 -54.50 -41.12 -53.22
C GLU A 106 -53.66 -41.86 -52.16
N LYS A 107 -53.47 -43.17 -52.32
CA LYS A 107 -52.68 -44.01 -51.40
C LYS A 107 -51.18 -43.68 -51.44
N ILE A 108 -50.62 -43.42 -52.62
CA ILE A 108 -49.25 -42.92 -52.79
C ILE A 108 -49.08 -41.56 -52.10
N ASN A 109 -50.04 -40.65 -52.25
CA ASN A 109 -50.01 -39.34 -51.60
C ASN A 109 -50.12 -39.45 -50.07
N GLN A 110 -50.99 -40.33 -49.55
CA GLN A 110 -51.06 -40.65 -48.12
C GLN A 110 -49.73 -41.21 -47.59
N LEU A 111 -49.12 -42.15 -48.32
CA LEU A 111 -47.84 -42.77 -47.98
C LEU A 111 -46.68 -41.76 -48.03
N ASN A 112 -46.64 -40.87 -49.03
CA ASN A 112 -45.63 -39.81 -49.15
C ASN A 112 -45.75 -38.78 -48.01
N ASN A 113 -46.97 -38.40 -47.62
CA ASN A 113 -47.21 -37.53 -46.47
C ASN A 113 -46.73 -38.21 -45.16
N LEU A 114 -47.05 -39.48 -44.96
CA LEU A 114 -46.56 -40.24 -43.79
C LEU A 114 -45.03 -40.38 -43.77
N LYS A 115 -44.39 -40.65 -44.92
CA LYS A 115 -42.92 -40.64 -45.05
C LYS A 115 -42.32 -39.29 -44.65
N HIS A 116 -42.88 -38.19 -45.17
CA HIS A 116 -42.43 -36.84 -44.80
C HIS A 116 -42.58 -36.57 -43.30
N GLN A 117 -43.73 -36.94 -42.69
CA GLN A 117 -43.92 -36.80 -41.24
C GLN A 117 -42.94 -37.63 -40.41
N VAL A 118 -42.61 -38.85 -40.85
CA VAL A 118 -41.59 -39.69 -40.20
C VAL A 118 -40.22 -39.02 -40.30
N GLU A 119 -39.85 -38.51 -41.47
CA GLU A 119 -38.54 -37.86 -41.67
C GLU A 119 -38.40 -36.57 -40.87
N MET A 120 -39.44 -35.72 -40.84
CA MET A 120 -39.47 -34.53 -39.98
C MET A 120 -39.35 -34.88 -38.49
N ARG A 121 -39.92 -36.01 -38.05
CA ARG A 121 -39.79 -36.49 -36.66
C ARG A 121 -38.38 -37.04 -36.36
N LYS A 122 -37.72 -37.70 -37.32
CA LYS A 122 -36.31 -38.12 -37.17
C LYS A 122 -35.39 -36.91 -37.06
N LEU A 123 -35.48 -35.96 -37.98
CA LEU A 123 -34.69 -34.72 -37.94
C LEU A 123 -34.89 -34.01 -36.60
N ARG A 124 -36.14 -33.93 -36.11
CA ARG A 124 -36.41 -33.33 -34.80
C ARG A 124 -35.84 -34.12 -33.62
N LEU A 125 -35.72 -35.44 -33.73
CA LEU A 125 -35.07 -36.29 -32.73
C LEU A 125 -33.55 -36.10 -32.74
N GLU A 126 -32.94 -36.01 -33.93
CA GLU A 126 -31.51 -35.71 -34.12
C GLU A 126 -31.15 -34.31 -33.60
N GLU A 127 -31.98 -33.29 -33.88
CA GLU A 127 -31.88 -31.95 -33.27
C GLU A 127 -31.94 -31.99 -31.74
N LEU A 128 -32.82 -32.81 -31.16
CA LEU A 128 -32.97 -32.89 -29.71
C LEU A 128 -31.82 -33.69 -29.06
N GLN A 129 -31.34 -34.73 -29.74
CA GLN A 129 -30.19 -35.53 -29.30
C GLN A 129 -28.89 -34.72 -29.35
N THR A 130 -28.69 -33.93 -30.42
CA THR A 130 -27.55 -33.01 -30.52
C THR A 130 -27.61 -31.92 -29.44
N GLN A 131 -28.77 -31.30 -29.23
CA GLN A 131 -28.98 -30.35 -28.12
C GLN A 131 -28.68 -30.98 -26.75
N TYR A 132 -29.12 -32.22 -26.51
CA TYR A 132 -28.81 -32.94 -25.28
C TYR A 132 -27.30 -33.20 -25.14
N SER A 133 -26.61 -33.64 -26.20
CA SER A 133 -25.15 -33.86 -26.14
C SER A 133 -24.37 -32.56 -25.89
N THR A 134 -24.76 -31.45 -26.51
CA THR A 134 -24.14 -30.15 -26.26
C THR A 134 -24.39 -29.68 -24.83
N LYS A 135 -25.60 -29.85 -24.30
CA LYS A 135 -25.90 -29.50 -22.90
C LYS A 135 -25.18 -30.39 -21.89
N ALA A 136 -24.98 -31.68 -22.20
CA ALA A 136 -24.17 -32.58 -21.37
C ALA A 136 -22.68 -32.17 -21.38
N GLN A 137 -22.15 -31.76 -22.53
CA GLN A 137 -20.80 -31.19 -22.64
C GLN A 137 -20.67 -29.88 -21.85
N GLU A 138 -21.56 -28.92 -22.05
CA GLU A 138 -21.59 -27.67 -21.28
C GLU A 138 -21.59 -27.90 -19.75
N ILE A 139 -22.33 -28.91 -19.26
CA ILE A 139 -22.34 -29.26 -17.82
C ILE A 139 -20.99 -29.81 -17.37
N ASN A 140 -20.34 -30.66 -18.17
CA ASN A 140 -19.02 -31.20 -17.85
C ASN A 140 -17.94 -30.10 -17.89
N ASP A 141 -17.93 -29.27 -18.93
CA ASP A 141 -17.00 -28.15 -19.07
C ASP A 141 -17.14 -27.16 -17.90
N MET A 142 -18.37 -26.90 -17.44
CA MET A 142 -18.63 -26.09 -16.25
C MET A 142 -18.09 -26.74 -14.96
N GLN A 143 -18.18 -28.06 -14.81
CA GLN A 143 -17.61 -28.78 -13.66
C GLN A 143 -16.09 -28.76 -13.67
N GLU A 144 -15.44 -29.01 -14.81
CA GLU A 144 -13.98 -28.90 -14.95
C GLU A 144 -13.49 -27.47 -14.66
N MET A 145 -14.24 -26.45 -15.08
CA MET A 145 -13.96 -25.04 -14.75
C MET A 145 -14.17 -24.73 -13.26
N GLU A 146 -15.17 -25.30 -12.60
CA GLU A 146 -15.35 -25.18 -11.14
C GLU A 146 -14.23 -25.85 -10.36
N GLU A 147 -13.80 -27.05 -10.75
CA GLU A 147 -12.66 -27.75 -10.15
C GLU A 147 -11.35 -26.97 -10.35
N GLY A 148 -11.08 -26.49 -11.57
CA GLY A 148 -9.94 -25.63 -11.88
C GLY A 148 -9.94 -24.32 -11.07
N ASN A 149 -11.11 -23.70 -10.89
CA ASN A 149 -11.27 -22.52 -10.02
C ASN A 149 -11.00 -22.84 -8.54
N ILE A 150 -11.39 -24.01 -8.05
CA ILE A 150 -11.08 -24.47 -6.69
C ILE A 150 -9.57 -24.71 -6.51
N GLU A 151 -8.88 -25.24 -7.51
CA GLU A 151 -7.42 -25.39 -7.50
C GLU A 151 -6.68 -24.06 -7.59
N ALA A 152 -7.16 -23.13 -8.44
CA ALA A 152 -6.68 -21.76 -8.49
C ALA A 152 -6.87 -21.05 -7.13
N ALA A 153 -8.02 -21.21 -6.47
CA ALA A 153 -8.26 -20.64 -5.14
C ALA A 153 -7.36 -21.26 -4.05
N LYS A 154 -7.11 -22.58 -4.10
CA LYS A 154 -6.15 -23.25 -3.20
C LYS A 154 -4.73 -22.72 -3.41
N THR A 155 -4.26 -22.62 -4.66
CA THR A 155 -2.90 -22.14 -4.98
C THR A 155 -2.75 -20.67 -4.59
N LEU A 156 -3.72 -19.80 -4.91
CA LEU A 156 -3.76 -18.41 -4.48
C LEU A 156 -3.63 -18.31 -2.95
N ARG A 157 -4.43 -19.06 -2.19
CA ARG A 157 -4.33 -19.09 -0.72
C ARG A 157 -2.96 -19.57 -0.22
N THR A 158 -2.29 -20.51 -0.90
CA THR A 158 -0.91 -20.89 -0.52
C THR A 158 0.12 -19.81 -0.83
N LEU A 159 -0.08 -19.03 -1.90
CA LEU A 159 0.79 -17.91 -2.26
C LEU A 159 0.61 -16.74 -1.27
N GLU A 160 -0.62 -16.40 -0.89
CA GLU A 160 -0.92 -15.43 0.18
C GLU A 160 -0.22 -15.81 1.50
N ASN A 161 -0.43 -17.05 1.97
CA ASN A 161 0.24 -17.57 3.17
C ASN A 161 1.78 -17.52 3.07
N ARG A 162 2.35 -17.69 1.87
CA ARG A 162 3.79 -17.62 1.65
C ARG A 162 4.30 -16.17 1.64
N LEU A 163 3.50 -15.25 1.09
CA LEU A 163 3.78 -13.82 1.05
C LEU A 163 3.67 -13.19 2.45
N GLU A 164 2.66 -13.55 3.23
CA GLU A 164 2.53 -13.11 4.64
C GLU A 164 3.71 -13.61 5.49
N LYS A 165 4.10 -14.89 5.34
CA LYS A 165 5.33 -15.43 5.96
C LYS A 165 6.61 -14.72 5.51
N ALA A 166 6.65 -14.18 4.29
CA ALA A 166 7.78 -13.38 3.83
C ALA A 166 7.75 -11.98 4.48
N ARG A 167 6.59 -11.32 4.54
CA ARG A 167 6.39 -10.02 5.21
C ARG A 167 6.81 -10.07 6.69
N PHE A 168 6.29 -11.05 7.43
CA PHE A 168 6.66 -11.26 8.84
C PHE A 168 8.18 -11.44 9.03
N LYS A 169 8.83 -12.21 8.14
CA LYS A 169 10.30 -12.36 8.16
C LYS A 169 11.04 -11.06 7.85
N THR A 170 10.54 -10.23 6.92
CA THR A 170 11.15 -8.93 6.63
C THR A 170 10.97 -7.94 7.77
N GLU A 171 9.81 -7.92 8.43
CA GLU A 171 9.55 -7.09 9.61
C GLU A 171 10.45 -7.49 10.79
N GLU A 172 10.60 -8.80 11.05
CA GLU A 172 11.51 -9.31 12.07
C GLU A 172 12.98 -8.98 11.73
N ALA A 173 13.39 -9.13 10.47
CA ALA A 173 14.74 -8.75 10.02
C ALA A 173 15.01 -7.24 10.18
N VAL A 174 14.03 -6.38 9.90
CA VAL A 174 14.09 -4.93 10.15
C VAL A 174 14.17 -4.63 11.64
N ARG A 175 13.36 -5.30 12.49
CA ARG A 175 13.41 -5.14 13.96
C ARG A 175 14.79 -5.52 14.51
N ILE A 176 15.33 -6.67 14.09
CA ILE A 176 16.66 -7.16 14.47
C ILE A 176 17.75 -6.18 13.99
N THR A 177 17.67 -5.71 12.75
CA THR A 177 18.63 -4.74 12.19
C THR A 177 18.59 -3.41 12.93
N ASN A 178 17.40 -2.92 13.31
CA ASN A 178 17.25 -1.71 14.10
C ASN A 178 17.79 -1.89 15.53
N MET A 179 17.65 -3.08 16.13
CA MET A 179 18.30 -3.41 17.40
C MET A 179 19.84 -3.37 17.27
N TYR A 180 20.42 -4.00 16.25
CA TYR A 180 21.86 -3.94 16.01
C TYR A 180 22.37 -2.51 15.69
N LYS A 181 21.59 -1.68 15.00
CA LYS A 181 21.91 -0.26 14.79
C LYS A 181 21.93 0.53 16.11
N LYS A 182 20.94 0.32 16.99
CA LYS A 182 20.91 0.93 18.33
C LYS A 182 22.10 0.48 19.19
N LEU A 183 22.39 -0.83 19.22
CA LEU A 183 23.55 -1.37 19.93
C LEU A 183 24.87 -0.79 19.40
N LYS A 184 25.03 -0.71 18.06
CA LYS A 184 26.20 -0.07 17.45
C LYS A 184 26.33 1.39 17.88
N ALA A 185 25.25 2.16 17.86
CA ALA A 185 25.27 3.57 18.28
C ALA A 185 25.70 3.72 19.74
N HIS A 186 25.16 2.90 20.65
CA HIS A 186 25.57 2.86 22.06
C HIS A 186 27.06 2.53 22.22
N MET A 187 27.55 1.48 21.56
CA MET A 187 28.97 1.11 21.61
C MET A 187 29.88 2.20 21.03
N GLN A 188 29.42 2.95 20.03
CA GLN A 188 30.16 4.09 19.49
C GLN A 188 30.20 5.26 20.50
N GLU A 189 29.08 5.57 21.16
CA GLU A 189 29.03 6.58 22.22
C GLU A 189 29.90 6.21 23.43
N GLU A 190 29.85 4.95 23.89
CA GLU A 190 30.75 4.43 24.91
C GLU A 190 32.23 4.54 24.49
N SER A 191 32.56 4.21 23.23
CA SER A 191 33.95 4.30 22.74
C SER A 191 34.53 5.71 22.80
N LEU A 192 33.72 6.73 22.50
CA LEU A 192 34.11 8.14 22.64
C LEU A 192 34.28 8.53 24.11
N HIS A 193 33.38 8.05 24.98
CA HIS A 193 33.43 8.35 26.40
C HIS A 193 34.58 7.62 27.13
N PHE A 194 35.07 6.49 26.63
CA PHE A 194 36.28 5.83 27.14
C PHE A 194 37.54 6.65 26.87
N GLN A 195 37.67 7.31 25.70
CA GLN A 195 38.83 8.16 25.43
C GLN A 195 38.90 9.32 26.43
N ASN A 196 37.80 10.07 26.61
CA ASN A 196 37.74 11.16 27.58
C ASN A 196 38.07 10.71 29.03
N LYS A 197 37.72 9.47 29.40
CA LYS A 197 38.08 8.87 30.69
C LYS A 197 39.56 8.54 30.79
N LEU A 198 40.17 8.06 29.71
CA LEU A 198 41.62 7.82 29.66
C LEU A 198 42.38 9.14 29.75
N ASP A 199 42.01 10.14 28.95
CA ASP A 199 42.64 11.47 28.95
C ASP A 199 42.58 12.12 30.34
N ALA A 200 41.45 12.01 31.05
CA ALA A 200 41.28 12.51 32.42
C ALA A 200 42.15 11.75 33.44
N LEU A 201 42.29 10.43 33.30
CA LEU A 201 43.18 9.62 34.15
C LEU A 201 44.65 9.90 33.87
N GLU A 202 45.04 10.12 32.60
CA GLU A 202 46.39 10.51 32.22
C GLU A 202 46.75 11.90 32.76
N ALA A 203 45.83 12.86 32.68
CA ALA A 203 46.00 14.19 33.28
C ALA A 203 46.21 14.13 34.81
N GLU A 204 45.42 13.31 35.52
CA GLU A 204 45.58 13.13 36.97
C GLU A 204 46.90 12.41 37.32
N ILE A 205 47.33 11.42 36.52
CA ILE A 205 48.65 10.78 36.68
C ILE A 205 49.78 11.80 36.48
N LEU A 206 49.67 12.70 35.51
CA LEU A 206 50.65 13.77 35.29
C LEU A 206 50.66 14.78 36.45
N ARG A 207 49.48 15.17 36.95
CA ARG A 207 49.34 16.05 38.13
C ARG A 207 50.01 15.44 39.36
N LEU A 208 49.71 14.16 39.66
CA LEU A 208 50.29 13.43 40.79
C LEU A 208 51.80 13.20 40.64
N ARG A 209 52.32 13.04 39.42
CA ARG A 209 53.77 12.98 39.16
C ARG A 209 54.46 14.32 39.44
N HIS A 210 53.83 15.43 39.07
CA HIS A 210 54.35 16.76 39.35
C HIS A 210 54.34 17.07 40.86
N GLU A 211 53.22 16.79 41.54
CA GLU A 211 53.08 16.93 43.00
C GLU A 211 54.11 16.06 43.76
N LEU A 212 54.40 14.85 43.26
CA LEU A 212 55.44 13.98 43.81
C LEU A 212 56.85 14.56 43.60
N GLN A 213 57.15 15.16 42.44
CA GLN A 213 58.44 15.83 42.20
C GLN A 213 58.65 17.05 43.10
N GLU A 214 57.60 17.84 43.33
CA GLU A 214 57.64 18.97 44.28
C GLU A 214 57.84 18.49 45.72
N LEU A 215 57.16 17.40 46.12
CA LEU A 215 57.35 16.81 47.44
C LEU A 215 58.75 16.21 47.61
N GLU A 216 59.33 15.64 46.55
CA GLU A 216 60.72 15.19 46.52
C GLU A 216 61.69 16.37 46.67
N SER A 217 61.51 17.49 45.95
CA SER A 217 62.38 18.66 46.10
C SER A 217 62.32 19.23 47.52
N VAL A 218 61.11 19.45 48.06
CA VAL A 218 60.91 19.91 49.45
C VAL A 218 61.54 18.95 50.47
N ASN A 219 61.46 17.63 50.24
CA ASN A 219 62.13 16.65 51.09
C ASN A 219 63.67 16.74 50.99
N THR A 220 64.24 16.95 49.79
CA THR A 220 65.69 17.15 49.65
C THR A 220 66.17 18.44 50.32
N GLU A 221 65.40 19.53 50.24
CA GLU A 221 65.67 20.79 50.93
C GLU A 221 65.58 20.62 52.45
N ALA A 222 64.54 19.96 52.96
CA ALA A 222 64.40 19.66 54.39
C ALA A 222 65.54 18.77 54.91
N GLN A 223 65.98 17.77 54.12
CA GLN A 223 67.16 16.96 54.46
C GLN A 223 68.45 17.78 54.44
N HIS A 224 68.64 18.67 53.47
CA HIS A 224 69.78 19.57 53.40
C HIS A 224 69.81 20.52 54.61
N ALA A 225 68.71 21.21 54.90
CA ALA A 225 68.57 22.08 56.06
C ALA A 225 68.84 21.35 57.39
N ARG A 226 68.32 20.13 57.55
CA ARG A 226 68.61 19.28 58.72
C ARG A 226 70.10 18.93 58.83
N ASN A 227 70.76 18.61 57.71
CA ASN A 227 72.17 18.27 57.70
C ASN A 227 73.05 19.49 58.02
N VAL A 228 72.73 20.66 57.44
CA VAL A 228 73.39 21.94 57.74
C VAL A 228 73.21 22.32 59.22
N ALA A 229 72.01 22.22 59.77
CA ALA A 229 71.76 22.49 61.20
C ALA A 229 72.56 21.53 62.11
N ARG A 230 72.70 20.27 61.71
CA ARG A 230 73.49 19.26 62.45
C ARG A 230 74.99 19.54 62.38
N GLU A 231 75.50 19.99 61.23
CA GLU A 231 76.89 20.41 61.07
C GLU A 231 77.19 21.68 61.87
N GLN A 232 76.31 22.68 61.81
CA GLN A 232 76.39 23.88 62.65
C GLN A 232 76.41 23.52 64.15
N LEU A 233 75.53 22.62 64.59
CA LEU A 233 75.52 22.14 65.98
C LEU A 233 76.84 21.45 66.35
N LEU A 234 77.38 20.57 65.51
CA LEU A 234 78.67 19.91 65.76
C LEU A 234 79.83 20.91 65.84
N THR A 235 79.88 21.91 64.94
CA THR A 235 80.92 22.94 64.99
C THR A 235 80.81 23.81 66.25
N GLN A 236 79.59 24.12 66.71
CA GLN A 236 79.36 24.82 67.98
C GLN A 236 79.73 23.96 69.20
N GLU A 237 79.40 22.67 69.23
CA GLU A 237 79.84 21.75 70.28
C GLU A 237 81.37 21.66 70.35
N GLU A 238 82.04 21.59 69.20
CA GLU A 238 83.50 21.62 69.13
C GLU A 238 84.10 22.94 69.62
N THR A 239 83.54 24.11 69.26
CA THR A 239 84.05 25.40 69.77
C THR A 239 83.86 25.49 71.29
N ILE A 240 82.68 25.13 71.80
CA ILE A 240 82.40 25.09 73.25
C ILE A 240 83.37 24.13 73.97
N TYR A 241 83.66 22.96 73.39
CA TYR A 241 84.62 22.01 73.96
C TYR A 241 86.06 22.55 73.96
N ARG A 242 86.51 23.17 72.86
CA ARG A 242 87.83 23.83 72.76
C ARG A 242 87.95 24.97 73.77
N GLU A 243 86.93 25.83 73.88
CA GLU A 243 86.88 26.92 74.86
C GLU A 243 86.88 26.41 76.30
N ARG A 244 86.11 25.37 76.61
CA ARG A 244 86.10 24.72 77.92
C ARG A 244 87.49 24.18 78.26
N LYS A 245 88.16 23.50 77.32
CA LYS A 245 89.54 23.01 77.48
C LYS A 245 90.55 24.14 77.72
N ILE A 246 90.39 25.29 77.05
CA ILE A 246 91.21 26.50 77.27
C ILE A 246 90.92 27.11 78.65
N ARG A 247 89.64 27.22 79.05
CA ARG A 247 89.23 27.72 80.37
C ARG A 247 89.75 26.81 81.49
N ASP A 248 89.63 25.50 81.36
CA ASP A 248 90.13 24.52 82.32
C ASP A 248 91.67 24.56 82.43
N LYS A 249 92.38 24.80 81.32
CA LYS A 249 93.83 25.04 81.35
C LYS A 249 94.17 26.33 82.11
N LYS A 250 93.55 27.45 81.75
CA LYS A 250 93.74 28.74 82.45
C LYS A 250 93.41 28.64 83.95
N LEU A 251 92.35 27.92 84.32
CA LEU A 251 91.98 27.67 85.72
C LEU A 251 93.01 26.80 86.45
N LYS A 252 93.59 25.78 85.80
CA LYS A 252 94.71 25.00 86.36
C LYS A 252 95.96 25.86 86.54
N ASP A 253 96.31 26.68 85.56
CA ASP A 253 97.45 27.58 85.62
C ASP A 253 97.28 28.62 86.76
N ILE A 254 96.10 29.25 86.88
CA ILE A 254 95.77 30.16 87.98
C ILE A 254 95.81 29.42 89.33
N LYS A 255 95.20 28.23 89.44
CA LYS A 255 95.26 27.42 90.67
C LYS A 255 96.70 27.13 91.08
N LYS A 256 97.55 26.73 90.14
CA LYS A 256 98.98 26.49 90.37
C LYS A 256 99.69 27.77 90.83
N MET A 257 99.49 28.90 90.17
CA MET A 257 100.09 30.18 90.61
C MET A 257 99.58 30.61 92.00
N THR A 258 98.31 30.36 92.32
CA THR A 258 97.73 30.63 93.64
C THR A 258 98.26 29.68 94.70
N GLU A 259 98.49 28.40 94.37
CA GLU A 259 99.06 27.39 95.26
C GLU A 259 100.56 27.59 95.48
N GLU A 260 101.31 28.01 94.45
CA GLU A 260 102.70 28.46 94.58
C GLU A 260 102.80 29.73 95.43
N LYS A 261 101.92 30.73 95.20
CA LYS A 261 101.80 31.89 96.08
C LYS A 261 101.39 31.51 97.50
N ARG A 262 100.51 30.52 97.68
CA ARG A 262 100.11 30.01 99.00
C ARG A 262 101.28 29.30 99.68
N ALA A 263 102.06 28.49 98.97
CA ALA A 263 103.25 27.83 99.50
C ALA A 263 104.41 28.81 99.74
N GLN A 264 104.48 29.93 99.00
CA GLN A 264 105.38 31.04 99.32
C GLN A 264 104.89 31.82 100.54
N ASN A 265 103.59 32.11 100.64
CA ASN A 265 103.00 32.80 101.77
C ASN A 265 103.00 31.94 103.04
N GLU A 266 102.87 30.62 102.94
CA GLU A 266 102.99 29.67 104.05
C GLU A 266 104.47 29.46 104.43
N ARG A 267 105.42 29.60 103.49
CA ARG A 267 106.86 29.76 103.81
C ARG A 267 107.16 31.13 104.44
N ALA A 268 106.41 32.17 104.09
CA ALA A 268 106.51 33.51 104.67
C ALA A 268 105.85 33.56 106.06
N GLU A 269 104.71 32.90 106.29
CA GLU A 269 104.05 32.69 107.57
C GLU A 269 104.94 31.83 108.47
N ARG A 270 105.57 30.75 107.97
CA ARG A 270 106.64 30.07 108.71
C ARG A 270 107.86 30.96 109.04
N ARG A 271 107.95 32.18 108.48
CA ARG A 271 108.90 33.26 108.81
C ARG A 271 108.25 34.51 109.45
N HIS A 272 106.93 34.54 109.64
CA HIS A 272 106.15 35.69 110.16
C HIS A 272 105.27 35.34 111.36
N SER A 273 105.05 34.06 111.66
CA SER A 273 104.65 33.57 112.99
C SER A 273 105.70 33.86 114.09
N GLN A 274 106.73 34.65 113.77
CA GLN A 274 107.71 35.22 114.68
C GLN A 274 107.88 36.75 114.47
N LYS A 275 106.85 37.50 114.05
CA LYS A 275 106.75 38.95 114.36
C LYS A 275 105.34 39.54 114.20
N ASP A 276 104.96 40.35 115.20
CA ASP A 276 103.66 40.98 115.41
C ASP A 276 103.33 42.20 114.51
N ARG A 277 102.03 42.35 114.19
CA ARG A 277 101.17 43.59 114.19
C ARG A 277 101.37 44.78 113.21
N ILE A 278 100.21 45.40 112.86
CA ILE A 278 99.95 46.86 112.62
C ILE A 278 100.40 47.48 111.25
N SER A 279 99.71 48.44 110.58
CA SER A 279 98.34 49.02 110.69
C SER A 279 97.98 50.05 109.57
N PHE A 280 96.72 50.10 109.09
CA PHE A 280 96.00 51.18 108.31
C PHE A 280 96.53 51.55 106.89
N GLY A 281 95.69 51.70 105.85
CA GLY A 281 95.01 52.94 105.40
C GLY A 281 95.19 53.12 103.86
N THR A 282 94.61 54.03 103.06
CA THR A 282 93.53 55.06 103.16
C THR A 282 93.04 55.40 101.71
N GLU A 283 91.98 56.22 101.52
CA GLU A 283 91.56 56.80 100.22
C GLU A 283 92.46 57.98 99.74
N ASP A 284 92.38 58.38 98.44
CA ASP A 284 92.41 59.81 98.04
C ASP A 284 91.92 60.11 96.59
N LEU A 285 90.67 60.59 96.51
CA LEU A 285 90.10 61.76 95.81
C LEU A 285 90.76 62.55 94.62
N LEU A 286 89.84 63.15 93.80
CA LEU A 286 89.94 64.32 92.87
C LEU A 286 90.62 64.11 91.48
N ARG A 287 90.19 64.72 90.36
CA ARG A 287 89.90 66.15 90.14
C ARG A 287 89.22 66.47 88.77
N GLU A 288 88.41 67.53 88.71
CA GLU A 288 87.79 68.13 87.51
C GLU A 288 88.67 69.27 86.90
N PRO A 289 88.60 69.56 85.59
CA PRO A 289 88.39 70.97 85.19
C PRO A 289 87.51 71.22 83.94
N GLN A 290 87.09 72.49 83.79
CA GLN A 290 86.06 72.99 82.87
C GLN A 290 86.61 73.71 81.60
N PHE A 291 85.70 74.33 80.81
CA PHE A 291 85.86 75.25 79.65
C PHE A 291 85.91 74.59 78.24
N LYS A 292 85.25 75.09 77.16
CA LYS A 292 84.46 76.32 76.88
C LYS A 292 83.19 76.01 76.05
N LYS A 293 82.14 76.87 76.12
CA LYS A 293 80.94 76.83 75.24
C LYS A 293 80.87 78.08 74.35
N SER A 294 80.52 77.92 73.07
CA SER A 294 79.83 78.98 72.29
C SER A 294 79.10 78.51 71.01
N ASN A 295 79.57 77.48 70.29
CA ASN A 295 78.96 77.07 69.00
C ASN A 295 78.12 75.77 69.02
N ILE A 296 77.84 75.20 70.19
CA ILE A 296 77.22 73.87 70.31
C ILE A 296 75.68 73.88 70.33
N LEU A 297 75.03 75.04 70.55
CA LEU A 297 73.58 75.08 70.84
C LEU A 297 72.70 74.79 69.61
N LYS A 298 73.00 75.38 68.44
CA LYS A 298 72.24 75.13 67.20
C LYS A 298 72.40 73.69 66.71
N THR A 299 73.62 73.15 66.78
CA THR A 299 73.90 71.76 66.38
C THR A 299 73.23 70.76 67.33
N LYS A 300 73.21 71.02 68.65
CA LYS A 300 72.46 70.16 69.58
C LYS A 300 70.96 70.22 69.38
N GLN A 301 70.40 71.38 69.05
CA GLN A 301 68.95 71.48 68.79
C GLN A 301 68.57 70.71 67.52
N ALA A 302 69.36 70.81 66.44
CA ALA A 302 69.16 70.02 65.23
C ALA A 302 69.31 68.50 65.47
N VAL A 303 70.32 68.08 66.25
CA VAL A 303 70.53 66.66 66.61
C VAL A 303 69.42 66.14 67.53
N LEU A 304 68.91 66.95 68.47
CA LEU A 304 67.78 66.57 69.31
C LEU A 304 66.49 66.43 68.50
N THR A 305 66.16 67.37 67.61
CA THR A 305 64.99 67.25 66.74
C THR A 305 65.11 66.09 65.75
N ALA A 306 66.32 65.81 65.23
CA ALA A 306 66.58 64.62 64.42
C ALA A 306 66.41 63.33 65.23
N SER A 307 66.90 63.29 66.48
CA SER A 307 66.71 62.15 67.39
C SER A 307 65.25 61.95 67.76
N GLU A 308 64.50 62.99 68.09
CA GLU A 308 63.06 62.92 68.39
C GLU A 308 62.25 62.44 67.18
N ASN A 309 62.64 62.80 65.96
CA ASN A 309 61.99 62.32 64.75
C ASN A 309 62.38 60.86 64.44
N PHE A 310 63.65 60.49 64.64
CA PHE A 310 64.10 59.10 64.52
C PHE A 310 63.43 58.19 65.57
N ASP A 311 63.26 58.68 66.80
CA ASP A 311 62.59 57.96 67.89
C ASP A 311 61.09 57.75 67.60
N LYS A 312 60.42 58.72 66.94
CA LYS A 312 59.04 58.55 66.44
C LYS A 312 58.95 57.53 65.32
N VAL A 313 59.89 57.54 64.37
CA VAL A 313 59.95 56.52 63.29
C VAL A 313 60.21 55.14 63.90
N ARG A 314 61.18 55.01 64.80
CA ARG A 314 61.47 53.78 65.56
C ARG A 314 60.26 53.26 66.34
N ALA A 315 59.47 54.15 66.94
CA ALA A 315 58.24 53.77 67.64
C ALA A 315 57.12 53.33 66.69
N ALA A 316 57.10 53.82 65.45
CA ALA A 316 56.12 53.43 64.42
C ALA A 316 56.50 52.16 63.65
N THR A 317 57.80 51.90 63.43
CA THR A 317 58.29 50.70 62.72
C THR A 317 58.68 49.55 63.65
N GLY A 318 59.01 49.82 64.93
CA GLY A 318 59.38 48.81 65.92
C GLY A 318 60.83 48.31 65.84
N VAL A 319 61.67 48.93 65.00
CA VAL A 319 63.00 48.41 64.62
C VAL A 319 64.14 49.17 65.32
N THR A 320 65.12 48.45 65.87
CA THR A 320 66.16 49.03 66.76
C THR A 320 67.34 49.68 66.04
N GLU A 321 67.70 49.25 64.83
CA GLU A 321 68.87 49.76 64.09
C GLU A 321 68.47 50.61 62.87
N ALA A 322 69.25 51.65 62.57
CA ALA A 322 68.89 52.63 61.54
C ALA A 322 68.91 52.07 60.11
N ASN A 323 69.72 51.05 59.84
CA ASN A 323 69.77 50.39 58.53
C ASN A 323 68.56 49.48 58.32
N ASP A 324 68.14 48.76 59.35
CA ASP A 324 66.98 47.87 59.32
C ASP A 324 65.68 48.65 59.09
N VAL A 325 65.56 49.88 59.60
CA VAL A 325 64.45 50.78 59.27
C VAL A 325 64.36 51.04 57.77
N VAL A 326 65.49 51.27 57.09
CA VAL A 326 65.52 51.47 55.62
C VAL A 326 65.17 50.18 54.88
N ALA A 327 65.67 49.03 55.34
CA ALA A 327 65.33 47.73 54.77
C ALA A 327 63.83 47.41 54.89
N CYS A 328 63.21 47.70 56.04
CA CYS A 328 61.78 47.56 56.23
C CYS A 328 60.96 48.49 55.31
N PHE A 329 61.40 49.74 55.11
CA PHE A 329 60.72 50.65 54.17
C PHE A 329 60.83 50.16 52.71
N LEU A 330 61.98 49.64 52.29
CA LEU A 330 62.14 49.07 50.94
C LEU A 330 61.28 47.83 50.73
N ALA A 331 61.27 46.89 51.69
CA ALA A 331 60.38 45.72 51.63
C ALA A 331 58.88 46.12 51.70
N GLN A 332 58.54 47.18 52.42
CA GLN A 332 57.18 47.72 52.46
C GLN A 332 56.80 48.42 51.14
N GLU A 333 57.74 49.07 50.46
CA GLU A 333 57.54 49.67 49.13
C GLU A 333 57.40 48.59 48.04
N GLU A 334 58.19 47.52 48.10
CA GLU A 334 58.09 46.36 47.20
C GLU A 334 56.77 45.61 47.38
N THR A 335 56.36 45.32 48.62
CA THR A 335 55.06 44.69 48.89
C THR A 335 53.89 45.61 48.55
N PHE A 336 54.03 46.94 48.70
CA PHE A 336 53.03 47.90 48.22
C PHE A 336 52.90 47.85 46.68
N LYS A 337 54.02 47.87 45.94
CA LYS A 337 54.01 47.75 44.47
C LYS A 337 53.37 46.44 44.01
N GLN A 338 53.73 45.31 44.62
CA GLN A 338 53.14 44.01 44.29
C GLN A 338 51.62 43.97 44.57
N LEU A 339 51.17 44.60 45.66
CA LEU A 339 49.73 44.74 45.96
C LEU A 339 49.02 45.69 44.98
N GLU A 340 49.69 46.74 44.51
CA GLU A 340 49.16 47.67 43.51
C GLU A 340 49.09 47.02 42.12
N GLU A 341 50.10 46.23 41.74
CA GLU A 341 50.08 45.37 40.54
C GLU A 341 48.94 44.36 40.60
N MET A 342 48.84 43.56 41.68
CA MET A 342 47.71 42.62 41.84
C MET A 342 46.36 43.34 41.88
N LYS A 343 46.27 44.55 42.46
CA LYS A 343 45.03 45.34 42.41
C LYS A 343 44.66 45.68 40.96
N ASN A 344 45.62 46.18 40.18
CA ASN A 344 45.40 46.57 38.79
C ASN A 344 45.04 45.35 37.91
N GLU A 345 45.71 44.20 38.12
CA GLU A 345 45.38 42.93 37.44
C GLU A 345 43.96 42.44 37.78
N ASN A 346 43.55 42.54 39.05
CA ASN A 346 42.20 42.19 39.48
C ASN A 346 41.14 43.18 38.94
N GLU A 347 41.43 44.49 38.90
CA GLU A 347 40.54 45.49 38.31
C GLU A 347 40.34 45.24 36.80
N LEU A 348 41.42 44.96 36.07
CA LEU A 348 41.39 44.65 34.64
C LEU A 348 40.66 43.31 34.35
N SER A 349 40.89 42.29 35.16
CA SER A 349 40.16 41.01 35.08
C SER A 349 38.67 41.17 35.38
N LEU A 350 38.32 42.06 36.31
CA LEU A 350 36.94 42.36 36.69
C LEU A 350 36.21 43.16 35.59
N GLU A 351 36.91 44.04 34.87
CA GLU A 351 36.39 44.70 33.67
C GLU A 351 36.14 43.70 32.53
N GLN A 352 37.11 42.82 32.22
CA GLN A 352 36.92 41.74 31.23
C GLN A 352 35.71 40.85 31.56
N LEU A 353 35.58 40.40 32.82
CA LEU A 353 34.45 39.59 33.26
C LEU A 353 33.09 40.34 33.22
N LYS A 354 33.08 41.67 33.28
CA LYS A 354 31.85 42.47 33.04
C LYS A 354 31.51 42.50 31.56
N GLU A 355 32.49 42.75 30.69
CA GLU A 355 32.29 42.78 29.23
C GLU A 355 31.82 41.42 28.71
N GLU A 356 32.45 40.32 29.14
CA GLU A 356 32.01 38.95 28.82
C GLU A 356 30.58 38.68 29.29
N LYS A 357 30.24 39.11 30.52
CA LYS A 357 28.87 38.97 31.06
C LYS A 357 27.85 39.77 30.24
N GLU A 358 28.16 40.99 29.82
CA GLU A 358 27.27 41.81 29.00
C GLU A 358 27.10 41.23 27.58
N ALA A 359 28.18 40.72 26.99
CA ALA A 359 28.13 40.00 25.71
C ALA A 359 27.24 38.74 25.80
N LEU A 360 27.42 37.90 26.82
CA LEU A 360 26.62 36.70 27.07
C LEU A 360 25.14 37.04 27.35
N LEU A 361 24.85 38.15 28.03
CA LEU A 361 23.48 38.61 28.24
C LEU A 361 22.82 39.02 26.91
N HIS A 362 23.52 39.74 26.04
CA HIS A 362 23.00 40.08 24.71
C HIS A 362 22.79 38.87 23.80
N GLU A 363 23.69 37.87 23.82
CA GLU A 363 23.50 36.63 23.08
C GLU A 363 22.28 35.83 23.61
N LEU A 364 22.08 35.81 24.93
CA LEU A 364 20.94 35.18 25.58
C LEU A 364 19.62 35.92 25.31
N GLU A 365 19.62 37.23 25.20
CA GLU A 365 18.45 38.01 24.75
C GLU A 365 18.14 37.72 23.27
N HIS A 366 19.15 37.78 22.40
CA HIS A 366 19.00 37.51 20.98
C HIS A 366 18.44 36.09 20.72
N THR A 367 18.97 35.07 21.40
CA THR A 367 18.49 33.69 21.28
C THR A 367 17.07 33.49 21.84
N LYS A 368 16.70 34.15 22.95
CA LYS A 368 15.33 34.14 23.47
C LYS A 368 14.34 34.73 22.46
N TYR A 369 14.54 35.97 22.02
CA TYR A 369 13.59 36.67 21.16
C TYR A 369 13.54 36.09 19.73
N SER A 370 14.66 35.63 19.17
CA SER A 370 14.67 34.96 17.87
C SER A 370 14.06 33.55 17.92
N GLY A 371 14.23 32.82 19.03
CA GLY A 371 13.58 31.54 19.28
C GLY A 371 12.05 31.67 19.38
N GLU A 372 11.57 32.67 20.11
CA GLU A 372 10.14 32.95 20.26
C GLU A 372 9.50 33.38 18.94
N ALA A 373 10.13 34.28 18.18
CA ALA A 373 9.67 34.69 16.85
C ALA A 373 9.59 33.49 15.87
N ARG A 374 10.59 32.58 15.90
CA ARG A 374 10.57 31.35 15.09
C ARG A 374 9.44 30.41 15.52
N LYS A 375 9.18 30.25 16.82
CA LYS A 375 8.10 29.41 17.35
C LYS A 375 6.72 29.94 16.94
N VAL A 376 6.49 31.25 17.04
CA VAL A 376 5.23 31.89 16.60
C VAL A 376 5.04 31.75 15.09
N GLY A 377 6.10 31.96 14.29
CA GLY A 377 6.06 31.75 12.84
C GLY A 377 5.69 30.31 12.45
N ALA A 378 6.33 29.32 13.09
CA ALA A 378 6.02 27.92 12.89
C ALA A 378 4.57 27.57 13.30
N GLN A 379 4.10 28.10 14.44
CA GLN A 379 2.73 27.86 14.91
C GLN A 379 1.67 28.46 13.98
N ASN A 380 1.95 29.62 13.37
CA ASN A 380 1.05 30.22 12.38
C ASN A 380 1.02 29.42 11.08
N LEU A 381 2.19 28.98 10.57
CA LEU A 381 2.26 28.10 9.40
C LEU A 381 1.51 26.78 9.62
N MET A 382 1.62 26.17 10.82
CA MET A 382 0.87 24.96 11.16
C MET A 382 -0.65 25.18 11.17
N LYS A 383 -1.13 26.35 11.62
CA LYS A 383 -2.56 26.72 11.53
C LYS A 383 -3.00 26.90 10.08
N GLU A 384 -2.22 27.59 9.26
CA GLU A 384 -2.53 27.76 7.83
C GLU A 384 -2.61 26.42 7.11
N LEU A 385 -1.65 25.51 7.34
CA LEU A 385 -1.67 24.15 6.78
C LEU A 385 -2.89 23.34 7.27
N HIS A 386 -3.27 23.46 8.54
CA HIS A 386 -4.45 22.80 9.08
C HIS A 386 -5.76 23.36 8.46
N ASP A 387 -5.86 24.69 8.31
CA ASP A 387 -6.99 25.33 7.63
C ASP A 387 -7.08 24.95 6.15
N HIS A 388 -5.95 24.80 5.47
CA HIS A 388 -5.89 24.28 4.10
C HIS A 388 -6.36 22.82 4.03
N LEU A 389 -5.89 21.96 4.94
CA LEU A 389 -6.31 20.56 5.02
C LEU A 389 -7.82 20.44 5.25
N GLN A 390 -8.39 21.18 6.22
CA GLN A 390 -9.84 21.19 6.45
C GLN A 390 -10.66 21.68 5.25
N LYS A 391 -10.15 22.64 4.47
CA LYS A 391 -10.82 23.12 3.24
C LYS A 391 -10.82 22.04 2.15
N GLU A 392 -9.69 21.34 1.99
CA GLU A 392 -9.55 20.25 1.03
C GLU A 392 -10.39 19.01 1.41
N GLU A 393 -10.47 18.67 2.70
CA GLU A 393 -11.38 17.63 3.22
C GLU A 393 -12.85 17.97 2.95
N LYS A 394 -13.28 19.19 3.28
CA LYS A 394 -14.66 19.66 2.98
C LYS A 394 -14.95 19.62 1.48
N ARG A 395 -13.96 19.93 0.63
CA ARG A 395 -14.10 19.83 -0.84
C ARG A 395 -14.23 18.38 -1.29
N ARG A 396 -13.38 17.47 -0.78
CA ARG A 396 -13.46 16.02 -1.03
C ARG A 396 -14.85 15.49 -0.68
N ASP A 397 -15.33 15.78 0.52
CA ASP A 397 -16.60 15.26 1.03
C ASP A 397 -17.79 15.81 0.23
N ALA A 398 -17.74 17.07 -0.21
CA ALA A 398 -18.71 17.63 -1.14
C ALA A 398 -18.71 16.89 -2.49
N THR A 399 -17.53 16.65 -3.08
CA THR A 399 -17.43 15.90 -4.35
C THR A 399 -17.85 14.44 -4.23
N GLN A 400 -17.59 13.79 -3.09
CA GLN A 400 -18.08 12.43 -2.82
C GLN A 400 -19.61 12.41 -2.70
N ALA A 401 -20.20 13.38 -2.00
CA ALA A 401 -21.66 13.49 -1.89
C ALA A 401 -22.33 13.78 -3.24
N GLU A 402 -21.66 14.48 -4.16
CA GLU A 402 -22.11 14.65 -5.56
C GLU A 402 -21.98 13.37 -6.37
N LEU A 403 -20.84 12.67 -6.30
CA LEU A 403 -20.63 11.37 -6.93
C LEU A 403 -21.68 10.36 -6.48
N ASP A 404 -22.00 10.30 -5.18
CA ASP A 404 -23.04 9.44 -4.64
C ASP A 404 -24.45 9.80 -5.15
N LYS A 405 -24.73 11.08 -5.41
CA LYS A 405 -26.00 11.50 -6.06
C LYS A 405 -26.05 10.99 -7.50
N VAL A 406 -24.97 11.16 -8.26
CA VAL A 406 -24.87 10.68 -9.66
C VAL A 406 -25.00 9.15 -9.70
N ASN A 407 -24.32 8.42 -8.82
CA ASN A 407 -24.41 6.96 -8.70
C ASN A 407 -25.85 6.51 -8.39
N ARG A 408 -26.57 7.17 -7.48
CA ARG A 408 -27.99 6.88 -7.22
C ARG A 408 -28.88 7.12 -8.45
N VAL A 409 -28.66 8.21 -9.18
CA VAL A 409 -29.41 8.48 -10.42
C VAL A 409 -29.10 7.43 -11.50
N LEU A 410 -27.83 7.04 -11.66
CA LEU A 410 -27.40 6.01 -12.59
C LEU A 410 -27.98 4.63 -12.25
N LEU A 411 -27.99 4.23 -10.97
CA LEU A 411 -28.60 2.98 -10.52
C LEU A 411 -30.11 2.96 -10.81
N ASN A 412 -30.81 4.08 -10.57
CA ASN A 412 -32.23 4.22 -10.91
C ASN A 412 -32.46 4.17 -12.44
N ALA A 413 -31.59 4.80 -13.23
CA ALA A 413 -31.67 4.74 -14.69
C ALA A 413 -31.42 3.32 -15.22
N LYS A 414 -30.42 2.61 -14.69
CA LYS A 414 -30.13 1.20 -14.98
C LYS A 414 -31.33 0.31 -14.67
N ALA A 415 -31.90 0.40 -13.46
CA ALA A 415 -33.09 -0.35 -13.08
C ALA A 415 -34.29 -0.02 -13.98
N GLY A 416 -34.45 1.25 -14.40
CA GLY A 416 -35.46 1.67 -15.37
C GLY A 416 -35.26 1.04 -16.75
N ILE A 417 -34.03 1.01 -17.26
CA ILE A 417 -33.66 0.37 -18.53
C ILE A 417 -33.86 -1.15 -18.46
N GLU A 418 -33.48 -1.80 -17.36
CA GLU A 418 -33.72 -3.22 -17.12
C GLU A 418 -35.22 -3.55 -17.12
N HIS A 419 -36.03 -2.76 -16.40
CA HIS A 419 -37.49 -2.90 -16.43
C HIS A 419 -38.11 -2.68 -17.82
N LEU A 420 -37.60 -1.73 -18.61
CA LEU A 420 -38.03 -1.52 -19.98
C LEU A 420 -37.62 -2.70 -20.88
N ALA A 421 -36.40 -3.21 -20.74
CA ALA A 421 -35.91 -4.39 -21.45
C ALA A 421 -36.78 -5.62 -21.16
N SER A 422 -37.10 -5.89 -19.88
CA SER A 422 -38.03 -6.98 -19.52
C SER A 422 -39.43 -6.80 -20.13
N LYS A 423 -39.96 -5.58 -20.20
CA LYS A 423 -41.25 -5.31 -20.86
C LYS A 423 -41.18 -5.54 -22.38
N VAL A 424 -40.07 -5.17 -23.02
CA VAL A 424 -39.88 -5.33 -24.48
C VAL A 424 -39.58 -6.78 -24.87
N GLN A 425 -38.93 -7.58 -24.01
CA GLN A 425 -38.63 -9.01 -24.25
C GLN A 425 -39.85 -9.86 -24.62
N HIS A 426 -41.05 -9.48 -24.16
CA HIS A 426 -42.29 -10.19 -24.46
C HIS A 426 -43.00 -9.72 -25.75
N ILE A 427 -42.54 -8.62 -26.36
CA ILE A 427 -43.04 -8.13 -27.64
C ILE A 427 -42.40 -8.98 -28.75
N LYS A 428 -43.06 -10.08 -29.12
CA LYS A 428 -42.73 -10.80 -30.35
C LYS A 428 -42.92 -9.84 -31.53
N LEU A 429 -41.85 -9.47 -32.22
CA LEU A 429 -41.96 -8.82 -33.53
C LEU A 429 -42.73 -9.76 -34.45
N VAL A 430 -44.00 -9.42 -34.71
CA VAL A 430 -44.74 -10.00 -35.82
C VAL A 430 -43.99 -9.62 -37.08
N SER A 431 -43.57 -10.63 -37.85
CA SER A 431 -42.93 -10.42 -39.15
C SER A 431 -43.89 -9.66 -40.05
N ALA A 432 -43.62 -8.35 -40.22
CA ALA A 432 -44.40 -7.47 -41.08
C ALA A 432 -44.12 -7.75 -42.56
N LYS A 433 -44.59 -8.90 -43.04
CA LYS A 433 -44.86 -9.11 -44.47
C LYS A 433 -46.18 -8.42 -44.80
N THR A 434 -46.20 -7.65 -45.90
CA THR A 434 -47.31 -6.83 -46.43
C THR A 434 -47.67 -5.61 -45.55
N LEU A 435 -47.67 -4.37 -46.03
CA LEU A 435 -47.99 -3.84 -47.37
C LEU A 435 -46.83 -3.04 -48.01
N GLY A 436 -46.86 -2.92 -49.34
CA GLY A 436 -45.81 -2.27 -50.11
C GLY A 436 -45.95 -0.74 -50.23
N PHE A 437 -44.87 -0.04 -49.92
CA PHE A 437 -44.47 1.17 -50.65
C PHE A 437 -42.94 1.15 -50.76
N GLY A 438 -42.41 1.33 -51.97
CA GLY A 438 -40.99 1.08 -52.24
C GLY A 438 -40.08 2.20 -51.76
N PHE A 439 -39.28 1.93 -50.72
CA PHE A 439 -38.01 2.60 -50.47
C PHE A 439 -36.95 1.58 -50.06
N THR A 440 -35.69 1.91 -50.34
CA THR A 440 -34.57 0.96 -50.50
C THR A 440 -34.16 0.24 -49.22
N ASP A 441 -33.96 -1.08 -49.33
CA ASP A 441 -33.34 -1.93 -48.30
C ASP A 441 -31.92 -1.45 -47.95
N THR A 442 -31.74 -0.80 -46.79
CA THR A 442 -30.49 -0.76 -45.97
C THR A 442 -30.66 0.17 -44.74
N SER A 443 -31.57 -0.13 -43.81
CA SER A 443 -31.58 0.55 -42.48
C SER A 443 -32.30 -0.19 -41.34
N SER A 444 -33.37 -0.93 -41.62
CA SER A 444 -34.23 -1.48 -40.57
C SER A 444 -33.57 -2.50 -39.59
N PRO A 445 -32.66 -3.40 -40.00
CA PRO A 445 -31.96 -4.27 -39.05
C PRO A 445 -30.74 -3.59 -38.38
N LEU A 446 -30.31 -2.43 -38.88
CA LEU A 446 -29.22 -1.66 -38.28
C LEU A 446 -29.66 -0.99 -36.98
N VAL A 447 -30.85 -0.39 -36.91
CA VAL A 447 -31.29 0.35 -35.71
C VAL A 447 -31.34 -0.55 -34.47
N ILE A 448 -31.88 -1.76 -34.56
CA ILE A 448 -31.96 -2.68 -33.41
C ILE A 448 -30.58 -3.24 -33.04
N ARG A 449 -29.72 -3.56 -34.04
CA ARG A 449 -28.35 -4.00 -33.77
C ARG A 449 -27.49 -2.87 -33.19
N GLN A 450 -27.71 -1.63 -33.61
CA GLN A 450 -26.99 -0.45 -33.16
C GLN A 450 -27.42 -0.06 -31.73
N CYS A 451 -28.70 -0.14 -31.38
CA CYS A 451 -29.15 -0.04 -29.99
C CYS A 451 -28.56 -1.16 -29.09
N GLY A 452 -28.49 -2.40 -29.58
CA GLY A 452 -27.83 -3.50 -28.85
C GLY A 452 -26.32 -3.31 -28.67
N CYS A 453 -25.62 -2.78 -29.69
CA CYS A 453 -24.20 -2.46 -29.62
C CYS A 453 -23.90 -1.25 -28.71
N PHE A 454 -24.73 -0.20 -28.71
CA PHE A 454 -24.57 0.92 -27.77
C PHE A 454 -24.71 0.45 -26.31
N LEU A 455 -25.75 -0.34 -25.99
CA LEU A 455 -25.97 -0.88 -24.65
C LEU A 455 -24.84 -1.80 -24.14
N THR A 456 -24.04 -2.39 -25.04
CA THR A 456 -22.90 -3.25 -24.68
C THR A 456 -21.56 -2.51 -24.71
N LEU A 457 -21.43 -1.46 -25.52
CA LEU A 457 -20.25 -0.57 -25.52
C LEU A 457 -20.22 0.34 -24.29
N ASP A 458 -21.35 0.91 -23.87
CA ASP A 458 -21.42 1.73 -22.65
C ASP A 458 -21.03 0.91 -21.41
N PHE A 459 -21.50 -0.35 -21.32
CA PHE A 459 -21.14 -1.25 -20.22
C PHE A 459 -19.64 -1.55 -20.15
N ARG A 460 -18.92 -1.51 -21.28
CA ARG A 460 -17.47 -1.69 -21.36
C ARG A 460 -16.73 -0.39 -20.99
N PHE A 461 -17.19 0.75 -21.48
CA PHE A 461 -16.63 2.07 -21.13
C PHE A 461 -16.80 2.41 -19.64
N MET A 462 -17.88 1.95 -19.00
CA MET A 462 -18.11 2.20 -17.57
C MET A 462 -17.22 1.36 -16.63
N THR A 463 -16.76 0.18 -17.04
CA THR A 463 -15.83 -0.63 -16.21
C THR A 463 -14.39 -0.10 -16.22
N ASP A 464 -13.99 0.58 -17.29
CA ASP A 464 -12.61 1.07 -17.43
C ASP A 464 -12.34 2.33 -16.58
N PHE A 465 -13.38 3.08 -16.19
CA PHE A 465 -13.27 4.20 -15.25
C PHE A 465 -12.97 3.78 -13.80
N THR A 466 -13.15 2.51 -13.43
CA THR A 466 -12.77 1.98 -12.10
C THR A 466 -11.30 1.58 -11.98
N THR A 467 -10.53 1.61 -13.08
CA THR A 467 -9.07 1.44 -13.06
C THR A 467 -8.37 2.80 -13.08
N HIS A 468 -7.75 3.16 -11.94
CA HIS A 468 -6.99 4.40 -11.79
C HIS A 468 -5.92 4.57 -12.88
N PRO A 469 -5.77 5.76 -13.50
CA PRO A 469 -4.58 6.07 -14.28
C PRO A 469 -3.37 6.25 -13.34
N PRO A 470 -2.16 5.82 -13.73
CA PRO A 470 -0.96 6.06 -12.95
C PRO A 470 -0.63 7.55 -12.91
N TYR A 471 -0.40 8.06 -11.70
CA TYR A 471 -0.02 9.45 -11.43
C TYR A 471 1.32 9.79 -12.10
N SER A 472 1.32 10.72 -13.06
CA SER A 472 2.55 11.27 -13.67
C SER A 472 2.85 12.65 -13.10
N PRO A 473 4.09 12.92 -12.64
CA PRO A 473 4.44 14.20 -12.04
C PRO A 473 4.82 15.22 -13.13
N ALA A 474 3.98 16.22 -13.35
CA ALA A 474 4.22 17.26 -14.35
C ALA A 474 3.71 18.66 -13.93
N THR A 475 4.37 19.25 -12.91
CA THR A 475 4.50 20.71 -12.75
C THR A 475 5.65 21.02 -11.80
N VAL A 476 6.87 20.97 -12.34
CA VAL A 476 8.04 21.67 -11.79
C VAL A 476 8.67 22.44 -12.94
N ASP A 477 8.13 23.63 -13.21
CA ASP A 477 8.74 24.64 -14.07
C ASP A 477 8.22 26.01 -13.60
N ASN A 478 9.02 26.68 -12.75
CA ASN A 478 9.12 28.13 -12.55
C ASN A 478 9.85 28.44 -11.23
N LEU A 479 11.17 28.20 -11.19
CA LEU A 479 12.07 28.97 -10.33
C LEU A 479 13.17 29.59 -11.22
N PRO A 480 13.46 30.91 -11.08
CA PRO A 480 14.40 31.58 -11.97
C PRO A 480 15.85 31.17 -11.69
N TYR A 481 16.62 30.97 -12.76
CA TYR A 481 18.04 30.68 -12.67
C TYR A 481 18.86 31.89 -12.22
N GLY A 482 19.67 31.67 -11.18
CA GLY A 482 20.96 32.35 -11.01
C GLY A 482 20.98 33.52 -10.04
N LEU A 483 21.64 33.30 -8.88
CA LEU A 483 22.81 34.07 -8.46
C LEU A 483 23.51 33.38 -7.28
N TRP A 484 24.85 33.40 -7.32
CA TRP A 484 25.81 32.97 -6.28
C TRP A 484 25.94 31.48 -5.95
N ARG A 485 26.93 30.85 -6.63
CA ARG A 485 27.86 29.95 -5.93
C ARG A 485 28.60 30.76 -4.87
N HIS A 486 28.64 30.25 -3.64
CA HIS A 486 29.88 30.18 -2.88
C HIS A 486 29.90 28.87 -2.11
N ASP A 487 31.04 28.19 -2.13
CA ASP A 487 31.31 27.01 -1.33
C ASP A 487 31.40 27.37 0.16
N VAL A 488 31.14 26.41 1.06
CA VAL A 488 31.94 26.07 2.27
C VAL A 488 31.18 25.13 3.22
N PHE A 489 31.80 23.99 3.49
CA PHE A 489 31.74 23.12 4.69
C PHE A 489 30.41 22.84 5.43
N ASP A 490 29.98 21.58 5.28
CA ASP A 490 29.82 20.59 6.37
C ASP A 490 30.27 21.03 7.78
N LEU A 491 29.31 21.26 8.70
CA LEU A 491 29.46 21.11 10.16
C LEU A 491 28.11 21.23 10.90
N PHE A 492 28.05 20.61 12.09
CA PHE A 492 26.95 20.61 13.08
C PHE A 492 25.68 19.76 12.83
N PHE A 493 25.88 18.47 13.12
CA PHE A 493 24.95 17.61 13.85
C PHE A 493 24.15 18.29 14.99
N LYS A 494 23.04 17.63 15.38
CA LYS A 494 22.29 17.78 16.65
C LYS A 494 21.66 19.15 16.93
N ASN A 495 20.35 19.27 16.67
CA ASN A 495 19.34 19.44 17.73
C ASN A 495 17.93 19.72 17.15
N LEU A 496 17.08 18.68 17.08
CA LEU A 496 15.74 18.75 17.68
C LEU A 496 15.16 17.33 17.83
N PHE A 497 15.49 16.69 18.95
CA PHE A 497 14.50 15.85 19.59
C PHE A 497 13.42 16.79 20.13
N ALA A 498 12.18 16.55 19.77
CA ALA A 498 11.01 17.07 20.46
C ALA A 498 10.14 15.85 20.78
N ASP A 499 10.25 15.40 22.03
CA ASP A 499 9.20 14.57 22.66
C ASP A 499 7.94 15.43 22.89
N GLU A 500 6.92 14.79 23.45
CA GLU A 500 5.58 15.30 23.78
C GLU A 500 4.57 15.32 22.60
N GLU A 501 3.35 14.80 22.73
CA GLU A 501 2.76 14.07 23.87
C GLU A 501 1.64 13.12 23.43
N ASP A 502 1.27 12.21 24.34
CA ASP A 502 0.17 11.24 24.18
C ASP A 502 -1.21 11.93 24.17
N SER A 503 -2.09 11.49 23.27
CA SER A 503 -3.51 11.83 23.30
C SER A 503 -4.37 10.72 22.67
N GLY A 504 -4.29 9.51 23.24
CA GLY A 504 -5.50 8.78 23.64
C GLY A 504 -6.35 8.04 22.60
N GLU A 505 -6.87 6.90 23.06
CA GLU A 505 -7.95 6.09 22.47
C GLU A 505 -7.64 5.25 21.21
N GLU A 506 -6.87 4.18 21.42
CA GLU A 506 -7.30 2.86 20.93
C GLU A 506 -6.84 1.75 21.90
N ASP A 507 -7.64 1.54 22.96
CA ASP A 507 -7.45 0.45 23.93
C ASP A 507 -7.86 -0.90 23.28
N ALA A 508 -7.07 -1.32 22.29
CA ALA A 508 -7.19 -2.60 21.62
C ALA A 508 -6.68 -3.72 22.54
N ASP A 509 -7.56 -4.11 23.47
CA ASP A 509 -7.41 -5.13 24.52
C ASP A 509 -6.49 -6.31 24.09
N VAL A 510 -5.19 -6.19 24.41
CA VAL A 510 -4.17 -7.18 24.00
C VAL A 510 -4.39 -8.44 24.84
N VAL A 511 -5.21 -9.35 24.31
CA VAL A 511 -5.64 -10.57 24.99
C VAL A 511 -4.43 -11.38 25.44
N THR A 512 -4.06 -11.21 26.72
CA THR A 512 -2.89 -11.85 27.28
C THR A 512 -2.99 -13.37 27.15
N ARG A 513 -1.84 -14.04 26.97
CA ARG A 513 -1.75 -15.50 26.83
C ARG A 513 -2.48 -16.28 27.95
N ALA A 514 -2.64 -15.67 29.13
CA ALA A 514 -3.43 -16.21 30.23
C ALA A 514 -4.94 -16.12 30.01
N ALA A 515 -5.46 -15.02 29.44
CA ALA A 515 -6.86 -14.85 29.07
C ALA A 515 -7.26 -15.83 27.95
N LEU A 516 -6.46 -15.92 26.88
CA LEU A 516 -6.62 -16.91 25.81
C LEU A 516 -6.63 -18.36 26.35
N LYS A 517 -5.74 -18.69 27.29
CA LYS A 517 -5.77 -20.00 27.98
C LYS A 517 -7.08 -20.21 28.75
N ARG A 518 -7.51 -19.26 29.58
CA ARG A 518 -8.79 -19.36 30.33
C ARG A 518 -9.99 -19.54 29.40
N GLN A 519 -10.07 -18.79 28.31
CA GLN A 519 -11.15 -18.89 27.34
C GLN A 519 -11.15 -20.27 26.65
N SER A 520 -9.98 -20.79 26.26
CA SER A 520 -9.86 -22.15 25.71
C SER A 520 -10.30 -23.23 26.72
N GLN A 521 -9.92 -23.08 27.99
CA GLN A 521 -10.29 -23.98 29.08
C GLN A 521 -11.81 -23.98 29.30
N GLN A 522 -12.45 -22.81 29.34
CA GLN A 522 -13.91 -22.68 29.47
C GLN A 522 -14.67 -23.32 28.30
N ILE A 523 -14.16 -23.20 27.06
CA ILE A 523 -14.76 -23.86 25.89
C ILE A 523 -14.65 -25.39 25.99
N ILE A 524 -13.53 -25.91 26.51
CA ILE A 524 -13.34 -27.35 26.75
C ILE A 524 -14.26 -27.84 27.88
N GLU A 525 -14.39 -27.09 28.98
CA GLU A 525 -15.29 -27.42 30.10
C GLU A 525 -16.78 -27.36 29.69
N ALA A 526 -17.16 -26.39 28.86
CA ALA A 526 -18.51 -26.30 28.30
C ALA A 526 -18.85 -27.49 27.38
N LYS A 527 -17.86 -28.01 26.63
CA LYS A 527 -18.03 -29.20 25.77
C LYS A 527 -17.93 -30.54 26.51
N THR A 528 -17.21 -30.60 27.63
CA THR A 528 -17.04 -31.84 28.42
C THR A 528 -18.13 -32.05 29.48
N LYS A 529 -18.87 -31.00 29.88
CA LYS A 529 -20.09 -31.12 30.69
C LYS A 529 -21.23 -31.82 29.92
N ARG A 530 -21.22 -33.15 29.90
CA ARG A 530 -22.39 -33.98 29.54
C ARG A 530 -23.60 -33.53 30.38
N ARG A 531 -24.65 -33.02 29.73
CA ARG A 531 -25.92 -32.66 30.38
C ARG A 531 -26.50 -33.83 31.17
N THR A 532 -26.41 -33.79 32.50
CA THR A 532 -27.22 -34.63 33.39
C THR A 532 -28.69 -34.26 33.16
N ARG A 533 -29.47 -35.18 32.58
CA ARG A 533 -30.90 -34.94 32.32
C ARG A 533 -31.63 -34.85 33.66
N TYR A 534 -32.33 -33.74 33.89
CA TYR A 534 -33.30 -33.62 34.98
C TYR A 534 -34.41 -34.67 34.78
N ARG A 535 -34.55 -35.61 35.72
CA ARG A 535 -35.70 -36.52 35.77
C ARG A 535 -36.92 -35.73 36.24
N LYS A 536 -37.96 -35.64 35.41
CA LYS A 536 -39.28 -35.23 35.91
C LYS A 536 -39.77 -36.29 36.90
N LYS A 537 -40.29 -35.84 38.05
CA LYS A 537 -41.13 -36.67 38.92
C LYS A 537 -42.52 -36.71 38.31
N ASP A 538 -42.98 -37.90 37.94
CA ASP A 538 -44.40 -38.11 37.68
C ASP A 538 -45.14 -38.18 39.01
N GLY A 539 -46.16 -37.33 39.17
CA GLY A 539 -47.10 -37.40 40.28
C GLY A 539 -48.21 -38.38 39.93
N LYS A 540 -48.40 -39.40 40.77
CA LYS A 540 -49.57 -40.26 40.80
C LYS A 540 -50.54 -39.80 41.89
N PRO A 541 -51.87 -39.90 41.69
CA PRO A 541 -52.72 -40.63 42.62
C PRO A 541 -52.47 -42.14 42.51
#